data_AF-A0A920A2R1-F1
#
_entry.id   AF-A0A920A2R1-F1
#
_cell.length_a   1.000
_cell.length_b   1.000
_cell.length_c   1.000
_cell.angle_alpha   90.00
_cell.angle_beta   90.00
_cell.angle_gamma   90.00
#
_symmetry.space_group_name_H-M   'P 1'
#
loop_
_entity.id
_entity.type
_entity.pdbx_description
1 polymer ?
#
loop_
_entity_poly.entity_id
_entity_poly.type
_entity_poly.pdbx_seq_one_letter_code
_entity_poly.pdbx_strand_id
1 'polypeptide(L)'
;MEAKSGFTFKRVREQMVEMLLEMGIKDFRVLDAMSQIARHQFLDEAFWSRAYENRSLTIGYKQTISQPYIVARMTELLIEKASGRGKIFKKIIDIGSGSGYQSAILSFFAEEVIGIERIKPLVSKSRSTLLSLGIKNVSIINGDGYVLDGLKNVDGIICAAAPPEIPEDLIKLLKKNARLILPVGFKDMQKLICIEKQNKNSYEKFEVEDVAFVPMLGGISRNGD
;
A
#
# COMPACT_ATOMS: atom_id res chain seq x y z
N MET A 1 -30.62 -8.67 -5.24
CA MET A 1 -30.26 -7.28 -4.89
C MET A 1 -28.83 -6.91 -5.35
N GLU A 2 -27.93 -7.86 -5.59
CA GLU A 2 -26.52 -7.62 -5.99
C GLU A 2 -26.31 -6.90 -7.33
N ALA A 3 -27.17 -7.11 -8.33
CA ALA A 3 -26.99 -6.46 -9.63
C ALA A 3 -27.10 -4.93 -9.55
N LYS A 4 -27.97 -4.40 -8.68
CA LYS A 4 -28.14 -2.94 -8.49
C LYS A 4 -26.98 -2.31 -7.72
N SER A 5 -26.40 -3.01 -6.73
CA SER A 5 -25.23 -2.50 -6.00
C SER A 5 -23.96 -2.52 -6.85
N GLY A 6 -23.80 -3.53 -7.72
CA GLY A 6 -22.66 -3.64 -8.63
C GLY A 6 -22.51 -2.45 -9.59
N PHE A 7 -23.61 -1.98 -10.20
CA PHE A 7 -23.58 -0.80 -11.08
C PHE A 7 -23.28 0.49 -10.30
N THR A 8 -23.82 0.64 -9.08
CA THR A 8 -23.54 1.80 -8.24
C THR A 8 -22.08 1.86 -7.83
N PHE A 9 -21.49 0.75 -7.37
CA PHE A 9 -20.07 0.70 -6.99
C PHE A 9 -19.11 0.90 -8.15
N LYS A 10 -19.48 0.45 -9.36
CA LYS A 10 -18.70 0.74 -10.56
C LYS A 10 -18.64 2.25 -10.82
N ARG A 11 -19.78 2.93 -10.82
CA ARG A 11 -19.85 4.37 -11.10
C ARG A 11 -19.07 5.22 -10.09
N VAL A 12 -19.25 4.98 -8.78
CA VAL A 12 -18.53 5.78 -7.77
C VAL A 12 -17.03 5.51 -7.77
N ARG A 13 -16.60 4.34 -8.24
CA ARG A 13 -15.18 4.02 -8.44
C ARG A 13 -14.60 4.71 -9.67
N GLU A 14 -15.35 4.80 -10.76
CA GLU A 14 -14.96 5.61 -11.93
C GLU A 14 -14.80 7.08 -11.55
N GLN A 15 -15.75 7.63 -10.78
CA GLN A 15 -15.66 8.98 -10.23
C GLN A 15 -14.44 9.18 -9.30
N MET A 16 -14.11 8.17 -8.48
CA MET A 16 -12.88 8.20 -7.68
C MET A 16 -11.65 8.30 -8.59
N VAL A 17 -11.59 7.55 -9.69
CA VAL A 17 -10.46 7.59 -10.64
C VAL A 17 -10.36 8.95 -11.35
N GLU A 18 -11.49 9.53 -11.78
CA GLU A 18 -11.53 10.88 -12.35
C GLU A 18 -10.97 11.92 -11.37
N MET A 19 -11.44 11.88 -10.12
CA MET A 19 -10.92 12.75 -9.06
C MET A 19 -9.41 12.54 -8.82
N LEU A 20 -8.90 11.31 -8.86
CA LEU A 20 -7.46 11.05 -8.71
C LEU A 20 -6.64 11.68 -9.84
N LEU A 21 -7.15 11.65 -11.08
CA LEU A 21 -6.53 12.31 -12.22
C LEU A 21 -6.51 13.83 -12.03
N GLU A 22 -7.61 14.43 -11.60
CA GLU A 22 -7.70 15.87 -11.30
C GLU A 22 -6.75 16.29 -10.17
N MET A 23 -6.54 15.41 -9.19
CA MET A 23 -5.57 15.60 -8.11
C MET A 23 -4.11 15.41 -8.55
N GLY A 24 -3.85 15.06 -9.81
CA GLY A 24 -2.51 15.02 -10.39
C GLY A 24 -1.85 13.66 -10.42
N ILE A 25 -2.58 12.56 -10.19
CA ILE A 25 -2.09 11.21 -10.52
C ILE A 25 -2.09 11.06 -12.04
N LYS A 26 -0.91 10.97 -12.65
CA LYS A 26 -0.71 11.00 -14.10
C LYS A 26 -0.43 9.62 -14.70
N ASP A 27 0.04 8.67 -13.89
CA ASP A 27 0.33 7.33 -14.39
C ASP A 27 -0.95 6.53 -14.61
N PHE A 28 -1.34 6.39 -15.88
CA PHE A 28 -2.52 5.62 -16.30
C PHE A 28 -2.49 4.15 -15.86
N ARG A 29 -1.30 3.55 -15.65
CA ARG A 29 -1.20 2.17 -15.16
C ARG A 29 -1.70 2.09 -13.71
N VAL A 30 -1.43 3.12 -12.89
CA VAL A 30 -1.95 3.23 -11.52
C VAL A 30 -3.45 3.47 -11.52
N LEU A 31 -3.93 4.41 -12.33
CA LEU A 31 -5.36 4.71 -12.43
C LEU A 31 -6.17 3.47 -12.87
N ASP A 32 -5.64 2.69 -13.82
CA ASP A 32 -6.23 1.43 -14.26
C ASP A 32 -6.31 0.42 -13.10
N ALA A 33 -5.21 0.18 -12.37
CA ALA A 33 -5.23 -0.70 -11.21
C ALA A 33 -6.24 -0.26 -10.13
N MET A 34 -6.33 1.04 -9.86
CA MET A 34 -7.30 1.64 -8.91
C MET A 34 -8.75 1.45 -9.38
N SER A 35 -9.02 1.45 -10.69
CA SER A 35 -10.34 1.19 -11.26
C SER A 35 -10.77 -0.28 -11.16
N GLN A 36 -9.80 -1.20 -11.17
CA GLN A 36 -10.07 -2.64 -11.16
C GLN A 36 -10.32 -3.18 -9.75
N ILE A 37 -9.58 -2.69 -8.73
CA ILE A 37 -9.76 -3.17 -7.36
C ILE A 37 -10.98 -2.53 -6.68
N ALA A 38 -11.90 -3.37 -6.21
CA ALA A 38 -13.10 -2.94 -5.50
C ALA A 38 -12.77 -2.56 -4.04
N ARG A 39 -12.39 -1.29 -3.80
CA ARG A 39 -12.00 -0.79 -2.47
C ARG A 39 -12.98 -1.12 -1.33
N HIS A 40 -14.28 -1.14 -1.59
CA HIS A 40 -15.30 -1.49 -0.58
C HIS A 40 -15.17 -2.93 -0.05
N GLN A 41 -14.61 -3.87 -0.83
CA GLN A 41 -14.37 -5.26 -0.39
C GLN A 41 -13.33 -5.36 0.74
N PHE A 42 -12.53 -4.32 0.95
CA PHE A 42 -11.51 -4.23 1.99
C PHE A 42 -12.01 -3.53 3.27
N LEU A 43 -13.31 -3.27 3.34
CA LEU A 43 -13.98 -2.53 4.42
C LEU A 43 -15.16 -3.33 4.96
N ASP A 44 -15.55 -3.03 6.20
CA ASP A 44 -16.84 -3.49 6.72
C ASP A 44 -17.98 -2.84 5.92
N GLU A 45 -19.08 -3.59 5.73
CA GLU A 45 -20.24 -3.17 4.93
C GLU A 45 -20.80 -1.81 5.35
N ALA A 46 -20.74 -1.48 6.65
CA ALA A 46 -21.15 -0.20 7.21
C ALA A 46 -20.42 1.02 6.59
N PHE A 47 -19.26 0.82 5.97
CA PHE A 47 -18.46 1.87 5.32
C PHE A 47 -18.56 1.85 3.78
N TRP A 48 -19.31 0.94 3.17
CA TRP A 48 -19.35 0.78 1.72
C TRP A 48 -19.83 2.01 0.96
N SER A 49 -20.82 2.73 1.49
CA SER A 49 -21.33 3.98 0.89
C SER A 49 -20.26 5.07 0.78
N ARG A 50 -19.19 4.96 1.57
CA ARG A 50 -18.11 5.94 1.69
C ARG A 50 -16.77 5.44 1.15
N ALA A 51 -16.72 4.19 0.69
CA ALA A 51 -15.49 3.49 0.36
C ALA A 51 -14.63 4.22 -0.67
N TYR A 52 -15.26 5.01 -1.54
CA TYR A 52 -14.65 5.69 -2.68
C TYR A 52 -14.46 7.20 -2.47
N GLU A 53 -14.84 7.73 -1.29
CA GLU A 53 -14.47 9.08 -0.88
C GLU A 53 -12.95 9.16 -0.72
N ASN A 54 -12.35 10.33 -1.01
CA ASN A 54 -10.91 10.53 -0.80
C ASN A 54 -10.55 10.73 0.68
N ARG A 55 -10.75 9.70 1.50
CA ARG A 55 -10.48 9.73 2.94
C ARG A 55 -10.01 8.38 3.45
N SER A 56 -9.31 8.43 4.58
CA SER A 56 -9.07 7.23 5.38
C SER A 56 -10.34 6.77 6.08
N LEU A 57 -10.47 5.46 6.24
CA LEU A 57 -11.60 4.81 6.92
C LEU A 57 -11.06 3.75 7.88
N THR A 58 -11.72 3.58 9.02
CA THR A 58 -11.31 2.56 10.01
C THR A 58 -11.47 1.16 9.44
N ILE A 59 -10.51 0.29 9.77
CA ILE A 59 -10.56 -1.15 9.46
C ILE A 59 -10.54 -2.00 10.75
N GLY A 60 -10.85 -1.36 11.89
CA GLY A 60 -10.73 -1.95 13.23
C GLY A 60 -9.30 -1.82 13.79
N TYR A 61 -9.12 -2.25 15.04
CA TYR A 61 -7.81 -2.33 15.70
C TYR A 61 -6.99 -1.03 15.68
N LYS A 62 -7.69 0.12 15.74
CA LYS A 62 -7.11 1.48 15.63
C LYS A 62 -6.33 1.73 14.32
N GLN A 63 -6.56 0.91 13.29
CA GLN A 63 -5.96 1.05 11.98
C GLN A 63 -6.95 1.65 10.99
N THR A 64 -6.41 2.17 9.88
CA THR A 64 -7.21 2.72 8.79
C THR A 64 -6.72 2.19 7.44
N ILE A 65 -7.64 2.02 6.50
CA ILE A 65 -7.27 1.98 5.08
C ILE A 65 -6.92 3.40 4.63
N SER A 66 -5.76 3.59 4.01
CA SER A 66 -5.27 4.90 3.54
C SER A 66 -6.20 5.49 2.48
N GLN A 67 -6.29 6.83 2.39
CA GLN A 67 -7.09 7.49 1.36
C GLN A 67 -6.69 7.06 -0.06
N PRO A 68 -7.65 6.94 -1.01
CA PRO A 68 -7.37 6.57 -2.40
C PRO A 68 -6.22 7.35 -3.04
N TYR A 69 -6.14 8.66 -2.81
CA TYR A 69 -5.07 9.50 -3.35
C TYR A 69 -3.69 9.05 -2.87
N ILE A 70 -3.51 8.78 -1.58
CA ILE A 70 -2.21 8.35 -1.03
C ILE A 70 -1.83 6.98 -1.57
N VAL A 71 -2.77 6.05 -1.68
CA VAL A 71 -2.52 4.74 -2.29
C VAL A 71 -2.04 4.89 -3.74
N ALA A 72 -2.73 5.71 -4.53
CA ALA A 72 -2.35 5.98 -5.92
C ALA A 72 -0.99 6.67 -5.99
N ARG A 73 -0.76 7.70 -5.16
CA ARG A 73 0.47 8.49 -5.15
C ARG A 73 1.69 7.66 -4.78
N MET A 74 1.60 6.86 -3.72
CA MET A 74 2.69 5.97 -3.31
C MET A 74 2.99 4.92 -4.39
N THR A 75 1.96 4.39 -5.04
CA THR A 75 2.12 3.43 -6.14
C THR A 75 2.77 4.09 -7.36
N GLU A 76 2.35 5.29 -7.73
CA GLU A 76 2.93 6.07 -8.84
C GLU A 76 4.41 6.35 -8.60
N LEU A 77 4.77 6.81 -7.40
CA LEU A 77 6.18 7.02 -7.02
C LEU A 77 7.00 5.73 -7.09
N LEU A 78 6.42 4.59 -6.72
CA LEU A 78 7.11 3.30 -6.77
C LEU A 78 7.42 2.89 -8.22
N ILE A 79 6.49 3.09 -9.15
CA ILE A 79 6.58 2.58 -10.53
C ILE A 79 7.10 3.61 -11.55
N GLU A 80 7.29 4.88 -11.16
CA GLU A 80 7.61 6.00 -12.07
C GLU A 80 8.82 5.71 -12.98
N LYS A 81 9.86 5.06 -12.45
CA LYS A 81 11.09 4.72 -13.20
C LYS A 81 11.05 3.37 -13.91
N ALA A 82 10.00 2.59 -13.73
CA ALA A 82 9.84 1.29 -14.37
C ALA A 82 9.18 1.46 -15.76
N SER A 83 9.82 0.90 -16.78
CA SER A 83 9.28 0.87 -18.13
C SER A 83 8.35 -0.34 -18.34
N GLY A 84 7.40 -0.21 -19.25
CA GLY A 84 6.48 -1.29 -19.61
C GLY A 84 5.15 -1.28 -18.85
N ARG A 85 4.38 -2.35 -19.03
CA ARG A 85 3.03 -2.57 -18.48
C ARG A 85 2.94 -3.95 -17.83
N GLY A 86 1.96 -4.13 -16.94
CA GLY A 86 1.75 -5.38 -16.22
C GLY A 86 2.81 -5.61 -15.14
N LYS A 87 3.27 -6.86 -15.02
CA LYS A 87 4.25 -7.29 -14.00
C LYS A 87 5.65 -6.78 -14.36
N ILE A 88 5.95 -5.56 -13.97
CA ILE A 88 7.23 -4.87 -14.23
C ILE A 88 8.28 -5.15 -13.14
N PHE A 89 7.84 -5.67 -11.99
CA PHE A 89 8.70 -6.03 -10.87
C PHE A 89 8.62 -7.52 -10.56
N LYS A 90 9.70 -8.09 -10.02
CA LYS A 90 9.66 -9.47 -9.52
C LYS A 90 9.09 -9.51 -8.12
N LYS A 91 9.53 -8.61 -7.24
CA LYS A 91 9.19 -8.62 -5.82
C LYS A 91 8.98 -7.23 -5.26
N ILE A 92 7.80 -7.00 -4.68
CA ILE A 92 7.50 -5.81 -3.87
C ILE A 92 7.20 -6.24 -2.42
N ILE A 93 7.59 -5.41 -1.45
CA ILE A 93 7.15 -5.54 -0.05
C ILE A 93 6.18 -4.40 0.29
N ASP A 94 5.09 -4.74 0.98
CA ASP A 94 4.10 -3.80 1.53
C ASP A 94 4.06 -3.93 3.07
N ILE A 95 4.68 -2.98 3.78
CA ILE A 95 4.81 -3.00 5.24
C ILE A 95 3.64 -2.24 5.87
N GLY A 96 2.97 -2.86 6.84
CA GLY A 96 1.71 -2.35 7.39
C GLY A 96 0.55 -2.60 6.42
N SER A 97 0.49 -3.80 5.83
CA SER A 97 -0.46 -4.10 4.74
C SER A 97 -1.93 -3.96 5.16
N GLY A 98 -2.24 -4.01 6.46
CA GLY A 98 -3.55 -3.68 7.02
C GLY A 98 -4.69 -4.50 6.39
N SER A 99 -5.57 -3.81 5.67
CA SER A 99 -6.69 -4.45 4.96
C SER A 99 -6.25 -5.29 3.75
N GLY A 100 -5.06 -5.05 3.21
CA GLY A 100 -4.54 -5.67 1.98
C GLY A 100 -4.88 -4.89 0.70
N TYR A 101 -5.52 -3.72 0.80
CA TYR A 101 -5.90 -2.93 -0.38
C TYR A 101 -4.69 -2.43 -1.17
N GLN A 102 -3.68 -1.87 -0.50
CA GLN A 102 -2.43 -1.45 -1.15
C GLN A 102 -1.73 -2.65 -1.80
N SER A 103 -1.66 -3.79 -1.10
CA SER A 103 -1.08 -5.03 -1.64
C SER A 103 -1.82 -5.52 -2.89
N ALA A 104 -3.16 -5.40 -2.92
CA ALA A 104 -3.97 -5.74 -4.09
C ALA A 104 -3.68 -4.82 -5.29
N ILE A 105 -3.49 -3.53 -5.06
CA ILE A 105 -3.07 -2.58 -6.11
C ILE A 105 -1.66 -2.91 -6.61
N LEU A 106 -0.71 -3.16 -5.70
CA LEU A 106 0.67 -3.53 -6.05
C LEU A 106 0.73 -4.85 -6.82
N SER A 107 -0.26 -5.72 -6.62
CA SER A 107 -0.35 -6.98 -7.34
C SER A 107 -0.35 -6.79 -8.85
N PHE A 108 -0.82 -5.67 -9.40
CA PHE A 108 -0.78 -5.40 -10.84
C PHE A 108 0.64 -5.23 -11.40
N PHE A 109 1.59 -4.84 -10.56
CA PHE A 109 2.92 -4.40 -10.96
C PHE A 109 4.03 -5.40 -10.63
N ALA A 110 3.77 -6.41 -9.79
CA ALA A 110 4.78 -7.38 -9.38
C ALA A 110 4.37 -8.85 -9.56
N GLU A 111 5.32 -9.70 -9.94
CA GLU A 111 5.17 -11.17 -9.93
C GLU A 111 4.86 -11.70 -8.53
N GLU A 112 5.44 -11.09 -7.50
CA GLU A 112 5.22 -11.43 -6.08
C GLU A 112 5.10 -10.14 -5.23
N VAL A 113 4.06 -10.06 -4.42
CA VAL A 113 3.90 -9.03 -3.38
C VAL A 113 3.88 -9.70 -2.01
N ILE A 114 4.75 -9.24 -1.12
CA ILE A 114 4.81 -9.70 0.27
C ILE A 114 4.28 -8.58 1.17
N GLY A 115 3.08 -8.75 1.72
CA GLY A 115 2.54 -7.87 2.75
C GLY A 115 3.01 -8.30 4.13
N ILE A 116 3.48 -7.36 4.96
CA ILE A 116 3.84 -7.60 6.35
C ILE A 116 2.85 -6.85 7.24
N GLU A 117 2.15 -7.57 8.11
CA GLU A 117 1.17 -6.98 9.04
C GLU A 117 1.37 -7.54 10.44
N ARG A 118 1.43 -6.66 11.44
CA ARG A 118 1.68 -7.04 12.83
C ARG A 118 0.43 -7.57 13.52
N ILE A 119 -0.75 -7.12 13.13
CA ILE A 119 -2.04 -7.43 13.76
C ILE A 119 -2.65 -8.70 13.15
N LYS A 120 -2.62 -9.81 13.89
CA LYS A 120 -3.05 -11.14 13.42
C LYS A 120 -4.50 -11.19 12.87
N PRO A 121 -5.50 -10.52 13.48
CA PRO A 121 -6.83 -10.45 12.89
C PRO A 121 -6.88 -9.77 11.52
N LEU A 122 -6.10 -8.70 11.30
CA LEU A 122 -6.00 -8.03 10.00
C LEU A 122 -5.34 -8.91 8.95
N VAL A 123 -4.31 -9.68 9.32
CA VAL A 123 -3.70 -10.70 8.44
C VAL A 123 -4.76 -11.71 7.97
N SER A 124 -5.60 -12.19 8.88
CA SER A 124 -6.62 -13.20 8.56
C SER A 124 -7.69 -12.61 7.63
N LYS A 125 -8.17 -11.40 7.93
CA LYS A 125 -9.18 -10.69 7.12
C LYS A 125 -8.67 -10.34 5.72
N SER A 126 -7.45 -9.80 5.62
CA SER A 126 -6.84 -9.43 4.34
C SER A 126 -6.59 -10.65 3.45
N ARG A 127 -6.06 -11.76 3.99
CA ARG A 127 -5.90 -13.01 3.24
C ARG A 127 -7.23 -13.54 2.67
N SER A 128 -8.29 -13.54 3.49
CA SER A 128 -9.62 -13.97 3.05
C SER A 128 -10.15 -13.09 1.90
N THR A 129 -9.99 -11.77 2.04
CA THR A 129 -10.42 -10.79 1.03
C THR A 129 -9.63 -10.95 -0.29
N LEU A 130 -8.30 -11.09 -0.21
CA LEU A 130 -7.47 -11.30 -1.40
C LEU A 130 -7.82 -12.61 -2.11
N LEU A 131 -8.10 -13.67 -1.35
CA LEU A 131 -8.52 -14.96 -1.89
C LEU A 131 -9.88 -14.88 -2.60
N SER A 132 -10.87 -14.20 -2.00
CA SER A 132 -12.19 -14.04 -2.61
C SER A 132 -12.16 -13.21 -3.90
N LEU A 133 -11.20 -12.27 -4.00
CA LEU A 133 -10.92 -11.49 -5.20
C LEU A 133 -10.06 -12.23 -6.24
N GLY A 134 -9.62 -13.47 -5.94
CA GLY A 134 -8.79 -14.27 -6.84
C GLY A 134 -7.35 -13.75 -7.01
N ILE A 135 -6.87 -12.91 -6.09
CA ILE A 135 -5.53 -12.33 -6.14
C ILE A 135 -4.53 -13.34 -5.56
N LYS A 136 -3.75 -13.99 -6.43
CA LYS A 136 -2.89 -15.14 -6.07
C LYS A 136 -1.42 -14.79 -5.84
N ASN A 137 -0.97 -13.64 -6.33
CA ASN A 137 0.43 -13.21 -6.25
C ASN A 137 0.72 -12.30 -5.06
N VAL A 138 -0.17 -12.28 -4.05
CA VAL A 138 0.00 -11.52 -2.82
C VAL A 138 0.01 -12.49 -1.65
N SER A 139 1.06 -12.44 -0.84
CA SER A 139 1.18 -13.19 0.41
C SER A 139 1.25 -12.21 1.58
N ILE A 140 0.29 -12.29 2.51
CA ILE A 140 0.34 -11.49 3.75
C ILE A 140 0.97 -12.33 4.85
N ILE A 141 2.00 -11.84 5.52
CA ILE A 141 2.71 -12.49 6.62
C ILE A 141 2.37 -11.76 7.91
N ASN A 142 2.07 -12.51 8.98
CA ASN A 142 1.98 -11.93 10.30
C ASN A 142 3.40 -11.73 10.85
N GLY A 143 3.89 -10.49 10.85
CA GLY A 143 5.27 -10.19 11.20
C GLY A 143 5.47 -8.77 11.67
N ASP A 144 6.65 -8.52 12.22
CA ASP A 144 7.11 -7.17 12.56
C ASP A 144 7.74 -6.53 11.31
N GLY A 145 7.27 -5.34 10.95
CA GLY A 145 7.79 -4.60 9.79
C GLY A 145 9.25 -4.17 9.93
N TYR A 146 9.82 -4.20 11.14
CA TYR A 146 11.25 -3.97 11.39
C TYR A 146 12.11 -5.24 11.29
N VAL A 147 11.50 -6.44 11.33
CA VAL A 147 12.23 -7.72 11.34
C VAL A 147 11.95 -8.47 10.04
N LEU A 148 12.83 -8.27 9.06
CA LEU A 148 12.65 -8.75 7.68
C LEU A 148 13.74 -9.76 7.25
N ASP A 149 14.18 -10.58 8.20
CA ASP A 149 15.24 -11.57 7.98
C ASP A 149 14.90 -12.51 6.81
N GLY A 150 15.90 -12.77 5.97
CA GLY A 150 15.78 -13.65 4.81
C GLY A 150 15.18 -12.98 3.56
N LEU A 151 14.58 -11.80 3.67
CA LEU A 151 14.22 -11.00 2.50
C LEU A 151 15.46 -10.34 1.92
N LYS A 152 15.52 -10.22 0.58
CA LYS A 152 16.59 -9.54 -0.16
C LYS A 152 16.18 -9.33 -1.61
N ASN A 153 16.92 -8.49 -2.33
CA ASN A 153 16.77 -8.28 -3.77
C ASN A 153 15.34 -7.83 -4.15
N VAL A 154 14.82 -6.84 -3.42
CA VAL A 154 13.46 -6.30 -3.57
C VAL A 154 13.47 -5.19 -4.61
N ASP A 155 12.48 -5.18 -5.51
CA ASP A 155 12.35 -4.18 -6.57
C ASP A 155 11.65 -2.90 -6.09
N GLY A 156 10.90 -2.98 -5.00
CA GLY A 156 10.31 -1.82 -4.34
C GLY A 156 9.70 -2.14 -2.98
N ILE A 157 9.69 -1.16 -2.09
CA ILE A 157 9.07 -1.26 -0.76
C ILE A 157 8.11 -0.09 -0.57
N ILE A 158 6.90 -0.38 -0.09
CA ILE A 158 5.95 0.62 0.41
C ILE A 158 5.75 0.38 1.91
N CYS A 159 5.78 1.43 2.71
CA CYS A 159 5.37 1.39 4.12
C CYS A 159 4.11 2.23 4.31
N ALA A 160 3.02 1.60 4.78
CA ALA A 160 1.77 2.25 5.13
C ALA A 160 1.63 2.54 6.63
N ALA A 161 2.77 2.69 7.32
CA ALA A 161 2.88 3.15 8.70
C ALA A 161 4.17 3.97 8.85
N ALA A 162 4.15 4.98 9.72
CA ALA A 162 5.23 5.95 9.88
C ALA A 162 6.23 5.52 10.97
N PRO A 163 7.47 5.13 10.61
CA PRO A 163 8.56 5.09 11.57
C PRO A 163 9.02 6.52 11.96
N PRO A 164 9.63 6.69 13.14
CA PRO A 164 10.14 7.99 13.57
C PRO A 164 11.30 8.48 12.70
N GLU A 165 12.09 7.55 12.16
CA GLU A 165 13.21 7.79 11.25
C GLU A 165 13.23 6.75 10.13
N ILE A 166 14.03 6.99 9.10
CA ILE A 166 14.16 6.07 7.97
C ILE A 166 14.89 4.79 8.45
N PRO A 167 14.27 3.59 8.36
CA PRO A 167 14.95 2.37 8.77
C PRO A 167 15.94 1.91 7.69
N GLU A 168 17.23 2.05 7.95
CA GLU A 168 18.32 1.69 7.03
C GLU A 168 18.28 0.22 6.58
N ASP A 169 17.74 -0.67 7.42
CA ASP A 169 17.60 -2.08 7.08
C ASP A 169 16.65 -2.31 5.90
N LEU A 170 15.62 -1.47 5.73
CA LEU A 170 14.74 -1.53 4.55
C LEU A 170 15.50 -1.18 3.27
N ILE A 171 16.39 -0.18 3.34
CA ILE A 171 17.20 0.26 2.20
C ILE A 171 18.18 -0.85 1.78
N LYS A 172 18.70 -1.64 2.72
CA LYS A 172 19.60 -2.77 2.43
C LYS A 172 18.93 -3.90 1.65
N LEU A 173 17.60 -4.04 1.74
CA LEU A 173 16.84 -5.05 1.00
C LEU A 173 16.67 -4.70 -0.48
N LEU A 174 16.73 -3.41 -0.83
CA LEU A 174 16.48 -2.89 -2.16
C LEU A 174 17.58 -3.28 -3.16
N LYS A 175 17.16 -3.62 -4.38
CA LYS A 175 18.05 -3.66 -5.53
C LYS A 175 18.56 -2.26 -5.88
N LYS A 176 19.60 -2.21 -6.73
CA LYS A 176 19.99 -0.97 -7.39
C LYS A 176 18.80 -0.40 -8.18
N ASN A 177 18.62 0.92 -8.11
CA ASN A 177 17.55 1.73 -8.70
C ASN A 177 16.13 1.42 -8.17
N ALA A 178 15.98 0.52 -7.19
CA ALA A 178 14.71 0.27 -6.54
C ALA A 178 14.35 1.41 -5.59
N ARG A 179 13.05 1.54 -5.30
CA ARG A 179 12.51 2.63 -4.48
C ARG A 179 11.88 2.13 -3.19
N LEU A 180 12.05 2.92 -2.13
CA LEU A 180 11.34 2.79 -0.87
C LEU A 180 10.48 4.03 -0.66
N ILE A 181 9.17 3.83 -0.51
CA ILE A 181 8.20 4.90 -0.27
C ILE A 181 7.63 4.72 1.13
N LEU A 182 7.81 5.71 1.99
CA LEU A 182 7.34 5.65 3.37
C LEU A 182 7.02 7.04 3.94
N PRO A 183 6.01 7.16 4.80
CA PRO A 183 5.90 8.30 5.70
C PRO A 183 7.01 8.25 6.75
N VAL A 184 7.59 9.38 7.11
CA VAL A 184 8.60 9.48 8.20
C VAL A 184 8.22 10.62 9.13
N GLY A 185 8.29 10.36 10.43
CA GLY A 185 8.11 11.37 11.47
C GLY A 185 7.10 10.96 12.54
N PHE A 186 6.78 11.90 13.42
CA PHE A 186 5.84 11.71 14.53
C PHE A 186 4.43 12.15 14.13
N LYS A 187 3.42 11.71 14.88
CA LYS A 187 1.97 11.77 14.54
C LYS A 187 1.48 13.09 13.92
N ASP A 188 2.01 14.24 14.34
CA ASP A 188 1.55 15.57 13.89
C ASP A 188 2.52 16.25 12.90
N MET A 189 3.64 15.59 12.55
CA MET A 189 4.66 16.08 11.62
C MET A 189 5.26 14.90 10.85
N GLN A 190 4.56 14.42 9.82
CA GLN A 190 5.07 13.37 8.94
C GLN A 190 5.17 13.86 7.50
N LYS A 191 6.27 13.49 6.84
CA LYS A 191 6.46 13.71 5.41
C LYS A 191 6.46 12.37 4.69
N LEU A 192 5.81 12.32 3.53
CA LEU A 192 5.99 11.22 2.60
C LEU A 192 7.35 11.36 1.93
N ILE A 193 8.18 10.34 2.07
CA ILE A 193 9.54 10.31 1.56
C ILE A 193 9.63 9.23 0.47
N CYS A 194 10.30 9.56 -0.63
CA CYS A 194 10.76 8.61 -1.63
C CYS A 194 12.28 8.47 -1.51
N ILE A 195 12.75 7.24 -1.33
CA ILE A 195 14.16 6.89 -1.32
C ILE A 195 14.46 6.11 -2.58
N GLU A 196 15.52 6.50 -3.29
CA GLU A 196 16.00 5.79 -4.47
C GLU A 196 17.39 5.21 -4.23
N LYS A 197 17.50 3.88 -4.35
CA LYS A 197 18.75 3.16 -4.10
C LYS A 197 19.72 3.34 -5.25
N GLN A 198 20.79 4.10 -5.07
CA GLN A 198 21.78 4.33 -6.13
C GLN A 198 22.78 3.18 -6.26
N ASN A 199 23.29 2.70 -5.13
CA ASN A 199 24.21 1.56 -5.05
C ASN A 199 24.16 0.96 -3.64
N LYS A 200 25.02 -0.03 -3.32
CA LYS A 200 25.01 -0.73 -2.03
C LYS A 200 25.06 0.20 -0.82
N ASN A 201 25.78 1.31 -0.89
CA ASN A 201 26.07 2.18 0.25
C ASN A 201 25.51 3.61 0.12
N SER A 202 24.83 3.95 -0.98
CA SER A 202 24.21 5.27 -1.14
C SER A 202 22.79 5.21 -1.69
N TYR A 203 22.03 6.23 -1.35
CA TYR A 203 20.67 6.47 -1.81
C TYR A 203 20.42 7.97 -1.90
N GLU A 204 19.43 8.35 -2.70
CA GLU A 204 18.89 9.71 -2.72
C GLU A 204 17.56 9.74 -1.97
N LYS A 205 17.27 10.86 -1.31
CA LYS A 205 16.04 11.09 -0.54
C LYS A 205 15.30 12.27 -1.15
N PHE A 206 14.01 12.08 -1.40
CA PHE A 206 13.11 13.11 -1.91
C PHE A 206 11.94 13.27 -0.93
N GLU A 207 11.70 14.48 -0.45
CA GLU A 207 10.49 14.81 0.31
C GLU A 207 9.37 15.13 -0.68
N VAL A 208 8.22 14.50 -0.51
CA VAL A 208 7.11 14.58 -1.48
C VAL A 208 6.03 15.54 -0.98
N GLU A 209 5.41 15.22 0.15
CA GLU A 209 4.26 15.98 0.69
C GLU A 209 4.01 15.66 2.17
N ASP A 210 3.19 16.49 2.82
CA ASP A 210 2.69 16.24 4.18
C ASP A 210 1.66 15.12 4.19
N VAL A 211 1.77 14.22 5.17
CA VAL A 211 0.88 13.06 5.31
C VAL A 211 0.58 12.76 6.77
N ALA A 212 -0.43 11.93 7.01
CA ALA A 212 -0.78 11.45 8.34
C ALA A 212 -1.07 9.94 8.29
N PHE A 213 -0.16 9.16 8.89
CA PHE A 213 -0.22 7.72 9.02
C PHE A 213 -0.17 7.29 10.47
N VAL A 214 -0.68 6.08 10.72
CA VAL A 214 -0.48 5.38 11.99
C VAL A 214 1.02 5.11 12.22
N PRO A 215 1.48 5.08 13.49
CA PRO A 215 2.89 4.82 13.79
C PRO A 215 3.27 3.38 13.40
N MET A 216 4.49 3.21 12.91
CA MET A 216 5.09 1.90 12.69
C MET A 216 5.64 1.36 14.01
N LEU A 217 4.90 0.43 14.61
CA LEU A 217 5.23 -0.19 15.89
C LEU A 217 5.97 -1.52 15.70
N GLY A 218 6.94 -1.80 16.57
CA GLY A 218 7.60 -3.11 16.64
C GLY A 218 6.72 -4.21 17.22
N GLY A 219 7.19 -5.44 17.05
CA GLY A 219 6.55 -6.67 17.50
C GLY A 219 5.26 -7.02 16.76
N ILE A 220 4.73 -8.21 17.07
CA ILE A 220 3.44 -8.70 16.57
C ILE A 220 2.34 -8.50 17.63
N SER A 221 1.13 -8.19 17.17
CA SER A 221 -0.07 -8.07 18.00
C SER A 221 -1.03 -9.20 17.69
N ARG A 222 -1.37 -10.01 18.70
CA ARG A 222 -2.26 -11.18 18.53
C ARG A 222 -3.73 -10.78 18.56
N ASN A 223 -4.07 -9.70 19.28
CA ASN A 223 -5.45 -9.30 19.56
C ASN A 223 -5.77 -7.88 19.05
N GLY A 224 -4.79 -7.16 18.50
CA GLY A 224 -4.94 -5.79 18.02
C GLY A 224 -4.78 -4.72 19.12
N ASP A 225 -4.09 -5.11 20.19
CA ASP A 225 -3.47 -4.26 21.20
C ASP A 225 -2.16 -3.61 20.71
#